data_AF-A0A9P5TR08-F1
#
_entry.id   AF-A0A9P5TR08-F1
#
_cell.length_a   1.000
_cell.length_b   1.000
_cell.length_c   1.000
_cell.angle_alpha   90.00
_cell.angle_beta   90.00
_cell.angle_gamma   90.00
#
_symmetry.space_group_name_H-M   'P 1'
#
loop_
_entity.id
_entity.type
_entity.pdbx_description
1 polymer ?
#
loop_
_entity_poly.entity_id
_entity_poly.type
_entity_poly.pdbx_seq_one_letter_code
_entity_poly.pdbx_strand_id
1 'polypeptide(L)'
;MHASPGLRYLFQSFPYFVLPSGVVYLSLKLFQQQTGLNIPSWLVVSLTLLAKPLLLVLASSLTPGKTQRAAAASNAVLAPSVSEGPLAAISLLVKSIENGYPGDAFLDWSEKHGTIFQADLLTSKFLHTLEPDHVKSILATPI
;
A
#
# COMPACT_ATOMS: atom_id res chain seq x y z
N MET A 1 10.52 -32.25 13.43
CA MET A 1 10.38 -31.01 14.22
C MET A 1 9.57 -30.02 13.40
N HIS A 2 8.28 -29.86 13.68
CA HIS A 2 7.41 -28.92 12.99
C HIS A 2 7.61 -27.53 13.59
N ALA A 3 8.42 -26.68 12.93
CA ALA A 3 8.51 -25.27 13.30
C ALA A 3 7.17 -24.59 13.02
N SER A 4 6.65 -23.82 13.98
CA SER A 4 5.36 -23.15 13.81
C SER A 4 5.39 -22.21 12.59
N PRO A 5 4.30 -22.13 11.80
CA PRO A 5 4.26 -21.32 10.58
C PRO A 5 4.69 -19.85 10.80
N GLY A 6 4.43 -19.32 12.00
CA GLY A 6 4.78 -17.95 12.37
C GLY A 6 6.29 -17.67 12.42
N LEU A 7 7.10 -18.61 12.93
CA LEU A 7 8.56 -18.43 12.95
C LEU A 7 9.14 -18.41 11.54
N ARG A 8 8.63 -19.27 10.65
CA ARG A 8 9.04 -19.31 9.25
C ARG A 8 8.70 -18.00 8.54
N TYR A 9 7.54 -17.42 8.82
CA TYR A 9 7.13 -16.13 8.29
C TYR A 9 8.03 -14.99 8.77
N LEU A 10 8.36 -14.96 10.06
CA LEU A 10 9.26 -13.96 10.65
C LEU A 10 10.66 -13.97 10.01
N PHE A 11 11.25 -15.15 9.81
CA PHE A 11 12.57 -15.27 9.16
C PHE A 11 12.53 -14.89 7.67
N GLN A 12 11.41 -15.11 6.99
CA GLN A 12 11.25 -14.74 5.58
C GLN A 12 11.02 -13.22 5.41
N SER A 13 10.39 -12.56 6.38
CA SER A 13 10.22 -11.10 6.41
C SER A 13 11.45 -10.35 6.93
N PHE A 14 12.34 -11.03 7.67
CA PHE A 14 13.56 -10.45 8.25
C PHE A 14 14.49 -9.77 7.23
N PRO A 15 14.87 -10.39 6.10
CA PRO A 15 15.70 -9.73 5.10
C PRO A 15 15.02 -8.49 4.51
N TYR A 16 13.69 -8.49 4.37
CA TYR A 16 12.94 -7.34 3.88
C TYR A 16 13.03 -6.13 4.82
N PHE A 17 13.20 -6.36 6.13
CA PHE A 17 13.39 -5.31 7.13
C PHE A 17 14.85 -4.85 7.26
N VAL A 18 15.80 -5.79 7.20
CA VAL A 18 17.22 -5.52 7.46
C VAL A 18 17.93 -4.94 6.24
N LEU A 19 17.58 -5.38 5.03
CA LEU A 19 18.21 -4.92 3.79
C LEU A 19 18.13 -3.40 3.57
N PRO A 20 16.97 -2.72 3.66
CA PRO A 20 16.92 -1.29 3.41
C PRO A 20 17.73 -0.48 4.44
N SER A 21 17.69 -0.89 5.72
CA SER A 21 18.47 -0.25 6.78
C SER A 21 19.98 -0.49 6.60
N GLY A 22 20.37 -1.71 6.23
CA GLY A 22 21.75 -2.08 5.95
C GLY A 22 22.32 -1.38 4.72
N VAL A 23 21.51 -1.24 3.64
CA VAL A 23 21.89 -0.51 2.42
C VAL A 23 22.09 0.96 2.73
N VAL A 24 21.19 1.60 3.47
CA VAL A 24 21.34 3.03 3.84
C VAL A 24 22.59 3.26 4.70
N TYR A 25 22.83 2.38 5.68
CA TYR A 25 24.03 2.44 6.52
C TYR A 25 25.32 2.24 5.71
N LEU A 26 25.36 1.22 4.84
CA LEU A 26 26.52 0.95 3.98
C LEU A 26 26.77 2.08 2.98
N SER A 27 25.72 2.61 2.36
CA SER A 27 25.82 3.74 1.44
C SER A 27 26.38 4.98 2.15
N LEU A 28 25.90 5.32 3.36
CA LEU A 28 26.44 6.46 4.11
C LEU A 28 27.89 6.25 4.53
N LYS A 29 28.24 5.03 4.95
CA LYS A 29 29.61 4.70 5.37
C LYS A 29 30.59 4.76 4.20
N LEU A 30 30.21 4.25 3.02
CA LEU A 30 30.99 4.37 1.79
C LEU A 30 31.14 5.83 1.35
N PHE A 31 30.08 6.63 1.50
CA PHE A 31 30.11 8.05 1.15
C PHE A 31 31.01 8.87 2.09
N GLN A 32 30.99 8.61 3.40
CA GLN A 32 31.93 9.17 4.38
C GLN A 32 33.38 8.83 4.01
N GLN A 33 33.64 7.59 3.61
CA GLN A 33 34.97 7.12 3.28
C GLN A 33 35.55 7.78 2.02
N GLN A 34 34.70 8.14 1.06
CA GLN A 34 35.12 8.82 -0.18
C GLN A 34 35.27 10.34 -0.03
N THR A 35 34.51 10.97 0.87
CA THR A 35 34.50 12.45 1.00
C THR A 35 35.28 12.98 2.19
N GLY A 36 35.67 12.14 3.15
CA GLY A 36 36.38 12.55 4.37
C GLY A 36 35.53 13.43 5.30
N LEU A 37 34.24 13.61 4.98
CA LEU A 37 33.31 14.42 5.76
C LEU A 37 32.76 13.59 6.93
N ASN A 38 32.89 14.13 8.14
CA ASN A 38 32.37 13.50 9.34
C ASN A 38 30.84 13.69 9.40
N ILE A 39 30.09 12.81 8.71
CA ILE A 39 28.62 12.90 8.72
C ILE A 39 28.11 12.67 10.15
N PRO A 40 27.34 13.60 10.73
CA PRO A 40 26.83 13.48 12.08
C PRO A 40 25.92 12.26 12.23
N SER A 41 26.05 11.53 13.35
CA SER A 41 25.29 10.32 13.64
C SER A 41 23.77 10.54 13.62
N TRP A 42 23.31 11.74 14.00
CA TRP A 42 21.89 12.10 13.95
C TRP A 42 21.32 12.06 12.53
N LEU A 43 22.14 12.40 11.53
CA LEU A 43 21.74 12.43 10.13
C LEU A 43 21.59 11.00 9.58
N VAL A 44 22.48 10.09 9.99
CA VAL A 44 22.38 8.64 9.71
C VAL A 44 21.09 8.08 10.31
N VAL A 45 20.82 8.36 11.59
CA VAL A 45 19.62 7.86 12.30
C VAL A 45 18.35 8.39 11.63
N SER A 46 18.27 9.68 11.34
CA SER A 46 17.13 10.29 10.66
C SER A 46 16.89 9.69 9.27
N LEU A 47 17.95 9.47 8.48
CA LEU A 47 17.82 8.89 7.15
C LEU A 47 17.41 7.41 7.20
N THR A 48 17.89 6.66 8.19
CA THR A 48 17.50 5.26 8.39
C THR A 48 16.04 5.15 8.84
N LEU A 49 15.59 6.07 9.70
CA LEU A 49 14.18 6.17 10.14
C LEU A 49 13.27 6.53 8.96
N LEU A 50 13.71 7.46 8.10
CA LEU A 50 12.97 7.92 6.93
C LEU A 50 13.05 6.96 5.73
N ALA A 51 14.01 6.04 5.69
CA ALA A 51 14.18 5.11 4.57
C ALA A 51 12.92 4.28 4.30
N LYS A 52 12.23 3.84 5.37
CA LYS A 52 11.01 3.05 5.26
C LYS A 52 9.80 3.82 4.72
N PRO A 53 9.40 4.96 5.31
CA PRO A 53 8.30 5.75 4.74
C PRO A 53 8.64 6.21 3.32
N LEU A 54 9.91 6.55 3.04
CA LEU A 54 10.35 6.92 1.70
C LEU A 54 10.17 5.77 0.69
N LEU A 55 10.59 4.56 1.04
CA LEU A 55 10.40 3.37 0.20
C LEU A 55 8.93 3.04 -0.03
N LEU A 56 8.08 3.22 0.99
CA LEU A 56 6.63 3.05 0.85
C LEU A 56 6.03 4.04 -0.14
N VAL A 57 6.41 5.33 -0.06
CA VAL A 57 5.94 6.38 -0.98
C VAL A 57 6.45 6.15 -2.41
N LEU A 58 7.71 5.70 -2.56
CA LEU A 58 8.27 5.32 -3.86
C LEU A 58 7.54 4.12 -4.47
N ALA A 59 7.25 3.09 -3.67
CA ALA A 59 6.52 1.92 -4.11
C ALA A 59 5.06 2.25 -4.48
N SER A 60 4.37 3.06 -3.69
CA SER A 60 3.01 3.48 -3.99
C SER A 60 2.94 4.27 -5.31
N SER A 61 3.91 5.14 -5.57
CA SER A 61 3.97 5.97 -6.80
C SER A 61 4.20 5.14 -8.07
N LEU A 62 4.85 3.98 -7.99
CA LEU A 62 5.10 3.09 -9.13
C LEU A 62 3.98 2.09 -9.40
N THR A 63 3.05 1.95 -8.45
CA THR A 63 1.94 0.98 -8.52
C THR A 63 0.89 1.31 -9.61
N PRO A 64 0.49 2.58 -9.85
CA PRO A 64 -0.49 2.94 -10.88
C PRO A 64 -0.09 2.48 -12.28
N GLY A 65 1.18 2.66 -12.64
CA GLY A 65 1.70 2.26 -13.95
C GLY A 65 1.73 0.74 -14.15
N LYS A 66 1.98 -0.03 -13.08
CA LYS A 66 1.91 -1.49 -13.15
C LYS A 66 0.47 -1.98 -13.29
N THR A 67 -0.47 -1.41 -12.53
CA THR A 67 -1.89 -1.78 -12.62
C THR A 67 -2.48 -1.44 -13.98
N GLN A 68 -2.11 -0.31 -14.57
CA GLN A 68 -2.58 0.06 -15.91
C GLN A 68 -2.00 -0.86 -16.99
N ARG A 69 -0.72 -1.22 -16.89
CA ARG A 69 -0.09 -2.18 -17.82
C ARG A 69 -0.70 -3.58 -17.70
N ALA A 70 -0.96 -4.04 -16.48
CA ALA A 70 -1.60 -5.33 -16.25
C ALA A 70 -3.05 -5.35 -16.80
N ALA A 71 -3.82 -4.29 -16.56
CA ALA A 71 -5.17 -4.16 -17.11
C ALA A 71 -5.17 -4.16 -18.64
N ALA A 72 -4.25 -3.42 -19.27
CA ALA A 72 -4.09 -3.41 -20.73
C ALA A 72 -3.70 -4.79 -21.28
N ALA A 73 -2.83 -5.54 -20.59
CA ALA A 73 -2.43 -6.89 -21.00
C ALA A 73 -3.60 -7.91 -20.91
N SER A 74 -4.55 -7.69 -20.01
CA SER A 74 -5.71 -8.56 -19.81
C SER A 74 -6.98 -8.05 -20.50
N ASN A 75 -6.90 -7.00 -21.33
CA ASN A 75 -8.07 -6.30 -21.91
C ASN A 75 -9.14 -5.94 -20.86
N ALA A 76 -8.71 -5.65 -19.63
CA ALA A 76 -9.59 -5.30 -18.52
C ALA A 76 -9.77 -3.77 -18.44
N VAL A 77 -10.99 -3.34 -18.11
CA VAL A 77 -11.30 -1.93 -17.86
C VAL A 77 -11.05 -1.63 -16.38
N LEU A 78 -10.32 -0.54 -16.11
CA LEU A 78 -10.10 -0.08 -14.74
C LEU A 78 -11.38 0.55 -14.18
N ALA A 79 -11.74 0.18 -12.96
CA ALA A 79 -12.84 0.80 -12.24
C ALA A 79 -12.56 2.30 -11.99
N PRO A 80 -13.60 3.15 -11.96
CA PRO A 80 -13.43 4.55 -11.62
C PRO A 80 -12.86 4.68 -10.20
N SER A 81 -11.80 5.44 -10.06
CA SER A 81 -11.22 5.74 -8.75
C SER A 81 -12.04 6.82 -8.07
N VAL A 82 -12.34 6.62 -6.79
CA VAL A 82 -12.89 7.66 -5.92
C VAL A 82 -11.96 8.88 -6.02
N SER A 83 -12.55 10.06 -6.27
CA SER A 83 -11.79 11.28 -6.54
C SER A 83 -11.12 11.86 -5.29
N GLU A 84 -11.52 11.39 -4.12
CA GLU A 84 -10.97 11.80 -2.84
C GLU A 84 -9.57 11.21 -2.65
N GLY A 85 -8.64 12.03 -2.17
CA GLY A 85 -7.30 11.56 -1.83
C GLY A 85 -7.33 10.49 -0.73
N PRO A 86 -6.30 9.63 -0.62
CA PRO A 86 -6.32 8.46 0.24
C PRO A 86 -6.59 8.76 1.73
N LEU A 87 -6.09 9.90 2.24
CA LEU A 87 -6.35 10.32 3.61
C LEU A 87 -7.81 10.79 3.81
N ALA A 88 -8.39 11.45 2.79
CA ALA A 88 -9.78 11.89 2.84
C ALA A 88 -10.72 10.68 2.82
N ALA A 89 -10.45 9.69 1.97
CA ALA A 89 -11.21 8.44 1.94
C ALA A 89 -11.18 7.71 3.30
N ILE A 90 -10.00 7.62 3.94
CA ILE A 90 -9.87 7.06 5.29
C ILE A 90 -10.67 7.87 6.31
N SER A 91 -10.57 9.20 6.28
CA SER A 91 -11.29 10.05 7.23
C SER A 91 -12.81 9.89 7.11
N LEU A 92 -13.32 9.69 5.89
CA LEU A 92 -14.75 9.50 5.64
C LEU A 92 -15.23 8.12 6.14
N LEU A 93 -14.41 7.08 5.94
CA LEU A 93 -14.69 5.76 6.51
C LEU A 93 -14.67 5.77 8.04
N VAL A 94 -13.68 6.42 8.66
CA VAL A 94 -13.63 6.55 10.13
C VAL A 94 -14.87 7.33 10.61
N LYS A 95 -15.20 8.42 9.93
CA LYS A 95 -16.36 9.23 10.26
C LYS A 95 -17.69 8.46 10.11
N SER A 96 -17.84 7.60 9.09
CA SER A 96 -19.05 6.79 8.93
C SER A 96 -19.18 5.72 10.00
N ILE A 97 -18.05 5.12 10.42
CA ILE A 97 -18.00 4.18 11.52
C ILE A 97 -18.37 4.85 12.85
N GLU A 98 -17.88 6.07 13.09
CA GLU A 98 -18.13 6.79 14.35
C GLU A 98 -19.54 7.38 14.45
N ASN A 99 -20.11 7.85 13.33
CA ASN A 99 -21.34 8.64 13.34
C ASN A 99 -22.58 7.89 12.83
N GLY A 100 -22.45 6.62 12.42
CA GLY A 100 -23.57 5.90 11.82
C GLY A 100 -23.24 4.49 11.36
N TYR A 101 -23.80 4.10 10.22
CA TYR A 101 -23.57 2.78 9.64
C TYR A 101 -22.31 2.82 8.75
N PRO A 102 -21.33 1.92 8.95
CA PRO A 102 -20.10 1.90 8.15
C PRO A 102 -20.36 1.83 6.63
N GLY A 103 -21.49 1.23 6.24
CA GLY A 103 -21.95 1.11 4.86
C GLY A 103 -22.32 2.44 4.18
N ASP A 104 -22.65 3.48 4.95
CA ASP A 104 -23.14 4.75 4.40
C ASP A 104 -22.08 5.42 3.52
N ALA A 105 -20.81 5.38 3.92
CA ALA A 105 -19.71 5.89 3.10
C ALA A 105 -19.57 5.16 1.75
N PHE A 106 -19.81 3.84 1.74
CA PHE A 106 -19.76 3.06 0.50
C PHE A 106 -20.97 3.33 -0.38
N LEU A 107 -22.14 3.54 0.23
CA LEU A 107 -23.36 3.93 -0.47
C LEU A 107 -23.18 5.29 -1.16
N ASP A 108 -22.69 6.29 -0.42
CA ASP A 108 -22.40 7.64 -0.94
C ASP A 108 -21.42 7.61 -2.12
N TRP A 109 -20.38 6.78 -2.03
CA TRP A 109 -19.45 6.59 -3.14
C TRP A 109 -20.08 5.85 -4.31
N SER A 110 -20.97 4.89 -4.06
CA SER A 110 -21.69 4.20 -5.12
C SER A 110 -22.65 5.12 -5.87
N GLU A 111 -23.32 6.03 -5.18
CA GLU A 111 -24.18 7.04 -5.82
C GLU A 111 -23.38 7.99 -6.71
N LYS A 112 -22.15 8.34 -6.32
CA LYS A 112 -21.28 9.28 -7.07
C LYS A 112 -20.51 8.63 -8.21
N HIS A 113 -20.02 7.42 -8.02
CA HIS A 113 -19.08 6.75 -8.93
C HIS A 113 -19.67 5.53 -9.63
N GLY A 114 -20.89 5.12 -9.27
CA GLY A 114 -21.60 3.97 -9.82
C GLY A 114 -21.47 2.69 -8.99
N THR A 115 -21.92 1.59 -9.56
CA THR A 115 -22.00 0.28 -8.89
C THR A 115 -20.63 -0.36 -8.62
N ILE A 116 -19.60 0.07 -9.35
CA ILE A 116 -18.22 -0.41 -9.22
C ILE A 116 -17.31 0.80 -9.07
N PHE A 117 -16.51 0.84 -8.01
CA PHE A 117 -15.53 1.89 -7.80
C PHE A 117 -14.31 1.36 -7.05
N GLN A 118 -13.20 2.08 -7.15
CA GLN A 118 -11.97 1.79 -6.42
C GLN A 118 -11.61 2.96 -5.50
N ALA A 119 -11.33 2.71 -4.23
CA ALA A 119 -10.80 3.69 -3.30
C ALA A 119 -9.33 3.37 -2.98
N ASP A 120 -8.46 4.38 -2.96
CA ASP A 120 -7.07 4.21 -2.56
C ASP A 120 -6.94 4.48 -1.05
N LEU A 121 -6.36 3.53 -0.31
CA LEU A 121 -6.15 3.59 1.15
C LEU A 121 -4.64 3.58 1.44
N LEU A 122 -3.99 4.72 1.17
CA LEU A 122 -2.55 4.96 1.32
C LEU A 122 -1.66 4.01 0.49
N THR A 123 -1.49 2.77 0.96
CA THR A 123 -0.66 1.75 0.34
C THR A 123 -1.50 0.63 -0.28
N SER A 124 -2.74 0.45 0.16
CA SER A 124 -3.66 -0.53 -0.40
C SER A 124 -4.68 0.13 -1.32
N LYS A 125 -5.21 -0.66 -2.25
CA LYS A 125 -6.32 -0.28 -3.12
C LYS A 125 -7.51 -1.16 -2.74
N PHE A 126 -8.65 -0.53 -2.56
CA PHE A 126 -9.89 -1.19 -2.22
C PHE A 126 -10.81 -1.14 -3.43
N LEU A 127 -11.20 -2.30 -3.97
CA LEU A 127 -12.17 -2.39 -5.05
C LEU A 127 -13.53 -2.77 -4.46
N HIS A 128 -14.55 -1.98 -4.76
CA HIS A 128 -15.92 -2.21 -4.34
C HIS A 128 -16.80 -2.52 -5.56
N THR A 129 -17.70 -3.49 -5.41
CA THR A 129 -18.71 -3.83 -6.41
C THR A 129 -20.02 -4.22 -5.73
N LEU A 130 -21.12 -3.62 -6.20
CA LEU A 130 -22.48 -4.01 -5.82
C LEU A 130 -23.17 -4.86 -6.89
N GLU A 131 -22.46 -5.21 -7.97
CA GLU A 131 -23.02 -6.03 -9.04
C GLU A 131 -23.11 -7.51 -8.61
N PRO A 132 -24.33 -8.10 -8.58
CA PRO A 132 -24.51 -9.45 -8.07
C PRO A 132 -23.69 -10.50 -8.83
N ASP A 133 -23.49 -10.32 -10.12
CA ASP A 133 -22.75 -11.27 -10.96
C ASP A 133 -21.25 -11.26 -10.63
N HIS A 134 -20.68 -10.09 -10.35
CA HIS A 134 -19.31 -9.96 -9.87
C HIS A 134 -19.14 -10.54 -8.47
N VAL A 135 -20.07 -10.27 -7.55
CA VAL A 135 -20.01 -10.82 -6.19
C VAL A 135 -20.08 -12.35 -6.24
N LYS A 136 -20.99 -12.92 -7.02
CA LYS A 136 -21.12 -14.37 -7.16
C LYS A 136 -19.87 -15.00 -7.77
N SER A 137 -19.29 -14.40 -8.80
CA SER A 137 -18.10 -14.96 -9.45
C SER A 137 -16.87 -14.95 -8.53
N ILE A 138 -16.68 -13.86 -7.76
CA ILE A 138 -15.63 -13.77 -6.75
C ILE A 138 -15.83 -14.85 -5.68
N LEU A 139 -17.04 -15.00 -5.15
CA LEU A 139 -17.34 -15.99 -4.10
C LEU A 139 -17.31 -17.44 -4.61
N ALA A 140 -17.53 -17.67 -5.89
CA ALA A 140 -17.44 -18.99 -6.51
C ALA A 140 -16.00 -19.41 -6.81
N THR A 141 -15.03 -18.50 -6.72
CA THR A 141 -13.62 -18.80 -6.96
C THR A 141 -13.03 -19.51 -5.73
N PRO A 142 -12.37 -20.67 -5.88
CA PRO A 142 -11.75 -21.36 -4.75
C PRO A 142 -10.59 -20.52 -4.18
N ILE A 143 -10.55 -20.41 -2.84
CA ILE A 143 -9.55 -19.68 -2.06
C ILE A 143 -8.32 -20.56 -1.80
#